data_AF-A0A1B0FCU0-F1
#
_entry.id   AF-A0A1B0FCU0-F1
#
_cell.length_a   1.000
_cell.length_b   1.000
_cell.length_c   1.000
_cell.angle_alpha   90.00
_cell.angle_beta   90.00
_cell.angle_gamma   90.00
#
_symmetry.space_group_name_H-M   'P 1'
#
loop_
_entity.id
_entity.type
_entity.pdbx_description
1 polymer ?
#
loop_
_entity_poly.entity_id
_entity_poly.type
_entity_poly.pdbx_seq_one_letter_code
_entity_poly.pdbx_strand_id
1 'polypeptide(L)'
;MACFEEKLIKRHFSYLNLPFGGHRKVIYQANSPQKYTLVKCNQVRFNSTAPPVETIGFLANIWQSISNSTPVAYVQQSLVDIHDFTGLPWWSSIVISTILFRSVVTLPLTVYQHEITARLEKIALEMPAIVNELKKEANLAMKTFKWTEQQTKMLRKQWKTLIIRENCHPAKTFIVLWGQIPLWIFQSVALRNLVNMLPDPTSLQAQIVVTEMTIGGFGWIPNLTEVDSSYILPVTLGIINLAIIEVQSMIRTRPPTRFQKFVTNIFRGLSLLMVPIACTVPSALTVYWVTSSCYGLTQNLLLMSPTARRAFRITKTPSELENPYKHLWLRVKQRTGYEGATLISQTTKSTVKENKMEGDKCRKE
;
A
#
# COMPACT_ATOMS: atom_id res chain seq x y z
N MET A 1 -9.18 32.67 -26.98
CA MET A 1 -9.85 31.58 -27.74
C MET A 1 -11.01 31.03 -26.90
N ALA A 2 -12.06 31.82 -26.73
CA ALA A 2 -13.22 31.49 -25.89
C ALA A 2 -14.53 31.91 -26.59
N CYS A 3 -14.60 31.78 -27.92
CA CYS A 3 -15.71 32.30 -28.72
C CYS A 3 -16.08 31.40 -29.92
N PHE A 4 -15.78 30.10 -29.84
CA PHE A 4 -16.07 29.17 -30.96
C PHE A 4 -16.88 27.91 -30.59
N GLU A 5 -17.12 27.60 -29.32
CA GLU A 5 -17.92 26.41 -28.94
C GLU A 5 -19.42 26.69 -28.74
N GLU A 6 -19.84 27.95 -28.59
CA GLU A 6 -21.23 28.28 -28.24
C GLU A 6 -22.21 28.19 -29.44
N LYS A 7 -21.71 27.87 -30.65
CA LYS A 7 -22.51 27.82 -31.89
C LYS A 7 -22.87 26.42 -32.38
N LEU A 8 -22.42 25.33 -31.73
CA LEU A 8 -22.81 23.97 -32.14
C LEU A 8 -24.00 23.38 -31.36
N ILE A 9 -24.44 23.99 -30.26
CA ILE A 9 -25.52 23.43 -29.41
C ILE A 9 -26.94 23.85 -29.85
N LYS A 10 -27.08 24.70 -30.88
CA LYS A 10 -28.40 25.28 -31.27
C LYS A 10 -29.03 24.72 -32.55
N ARG A 11 -28.60 23.59 -33.09
CA ARG A 11 -29.08 23.12 -34.43
C ARG A 11 -29.78 21.75 -34.53
N HIS A 12 -30.14 21.10 -33.43
CA HIS A 12 -30.92 19.85 -33.49
C HIS A 12 -32.13 19.80 -32.53
N PHE A 13 -32.82 20.93 -32.35
CA PHE A 13 -34.16 20.97 -31.76
C PHE A 13 -35.14 21.61 -32.76
N SER A 14 -35.45 20.86 -33.79
CA SER A 14 -36.63 21.03 -34.63
C SER A 14 -36.84 19.72 -35.37
N TYR A 15 -38.10 19.41 -35.64
CA TYR A 15 -38.63 18.19 -36.24
C TYR A 15 -39.13 17.13 -35.24
N LEU A 16 -40.48 17.08 -35.18
CA LEU A 16 -41.37 16.00 -34.73
C LEU A 16 -41.99 16.10 -33.33
N ASN A 17 -42.80 17.16 -33.16
CA ASN A 17 -44.08 17.04 -32.47
C ASN A 17 -45.13 16.52 -33.47
N LEU A 18 -45.74 15.36 -33.20
CA LEU A 18 -47.05 14.97 -33.74
C LEU A 18 -47.82 14.16 -32.69
N PRO A 19 -49.11 14.47 -32.43
CA PRO A 19 -49.95 13.78 -31.46
C PRO A 19 -50.66 12.60 -32.12
N PHE A 20 -50.69 11.43 -31.47
CA PHE A 20 -51.56 10.34 -31.88
C PHE A 20 -52.38 9.85 -30.68
N GLY A 21 -53.66 10.23 -30.67
CA GLY A 21 -54.70 9.55 -29.94
C GLY A 21 -54.99 8.20 -30.59
N GLY A 22 -55.08 7.16 -29.77
CA GLY A 22 -55.42 5.82 -30.21
C GLY A 22 -55.86 4.96 -29.04
N HIS A 23 -57.18 4.88 -28.83
CA HIS A 23 -57.79 3.90 -27.93
C HIS A 23 -57.42 2.48 -28.36
N ARG A 24 -56.92 1.66 -27.42
CA ARG A 24 -56.97 0.21 -27.54
C ARG A 24 -57.40 -0.42 -26.21
N LYS A 25 -58.68 -0.76 -26.14
CA LYS A 25 -59.22 -1.71 -25.15
C LYS A 25 -58.60 -3.07 -25.42
N VAL A 26 -58.02 -3.69 -24.39
CA VAL A 26 -57.79 -5.13 -24.36
C VAL A 26 -58.64 -5.68 -23.21
N ILE A 27 -59.69 -6.38 -23.60
CA ILE A 27 -60.59 -7.12 -22.72
C ILE A 27 -59.92 -8.48 -22.49
N TYR A 28 -59.67 -8.83 -21.23
CA TYR A 28 -59.55 -10.23 -20.82
C TYR A 28 -60.54 -10.52 -19.71
N GLN A 29 -61.09 -11.72 -19.83
CA GLN A 29 -62.37 -12.23 -19.37
C GLN A 29 -62.30 -12.65 -17.89
N ALA A 30 -63.33 -12.28 -17.12
CA ALA A 30 -63.47 -12.69 -15.72
C ALA A 30 -64.10 -14.09 -15.63
N ASN A 31 -63.46 -15.01 -14.90
CA ASN A 31 -64.06 -16.25 -14.42
C ASN A 31 -63.93 -16.35 -12.89
N SER A 32 -65.08 -16.21 -12.24
CA SER A 32 -65.60 -16.78 -10.97
C SER A 32 -64.74 -16.94 -9.68
N PRO A 33 -65.38 -16.85 -8.49
CA PRO A 33 -64.68 -16.69 -7.22
C PRO A 33 -64.45 -18.03 -6.51
N GLN A 34 -63.22 -18.30 -6.05
CA GLN A 34 -62.94 -19.32 -5.04
C GLN A 34 -62.66 -18.65 -3.69
N LYS A 35 -63.51 -18.96 -2.71
CA LYS A 35 -63.33 -18.63 -1.29
C LYS A 35 -62.13 -19.41 -0.75
N TYR A 36 -61.13 -18.71 -0.23
CA TYR A 36 -60.08 -19.31 0.58
C TYR A 36 -60.28 -18.88 2.04
N THR A 37 -60.55 -19.87 2.88
CA THR A 37 -60.65 -19.75 4.33
C THR A 37 -59.28 -19.40 4.91
N LEU A 38 -59.17 -18.31 5.67
CA LEU A 38 -57.96 -17.95 6.41
C LEU A 38 -57.72 -18.98 7.53
N VAL A 39 -56.83 -19.93 7.30
CA VAL A 39 -56.25 -20.76 8.36
C VAL A 39 -55.25 -19.89 9.12
N LYS A 40 -55.61 -19.55 10.36
CA LYS A 40 -54.79 -18.78 11.29
C LYS A 40 -53.62 -19.64 11.75
N CYS A 41 -52.48 -19.58 11.05
CA CYS A 41 -51.25 -20.21 11.53
C CYS A 41 -50.59 -19.28 12.57
N ASN A 42 -50.49 -19.76 13.81
CA ASN A 42 -49.81 -19.06 14.90
C ASN A 42 -48.36 -18.79 14.50
N GLN A 43 -48.00 -17.52 14.39
CA GLN A 43 -46.62 -17.06 14.25
C GLN A 43 -45.85 -17.44 15.52
N VAL A 44 -44.95 -18.42 15.42
CA VAL A 44 -43.94 -18.70 16.43
C VAL A 44 -42.99 -17.50 16.44
N ARG A 45 -43.13 -16.65 17.47
CA ARG A 45 -42.24 -15.51 17.72
C ARG A 45 -40.88 -16.06 18.16
N PHE A 46 -39.93 -16.16 17.24
CA PHE A 46 -38.52 -16.29 17.60
C PHE A 46 -38.07 -14.95 18.20
N ASN A 47 -38.00 -14.88 19.54
CA ASN A 47 -37.27 -13.83 20.23
C ASN A 47 -35.78 -14.00 19.92
N SER A 48 -35.31 -13.36 18.86
CA SER A 48 -33.89 -13.26 18.58
C SER A 48 -33.33 -12.07 19.34
N THR A 49 -32.91 -12.30 20.58
CA THR A 49 -32.09 -11.35 21.35
C THR A 49 -30.65 -11.41 20.79
N ALA A 50 -30.46 -10.87 19.58
CA ALA A 50 -29.13 -10.61 19.03
C ALA A 50 -28.85 -9.11 19.19
N PRO A 51 -27.66 -8.70 19.68
CA PRO A 51 -27.30 -7.29 19.79
C PRO A 51 -27.28 -6.62 18.40
N PRO A 52 -27.55 -5.30 18.33
CA PRO A 52 -27.83 -4.61 17.07
C PRO A 52 -26.61 -4.52 16.15
N VAL A 53 -26.90 -4.70 14.87
CA VAL A 53 -26.01 -4.65 13.71
C VAL A 53 -25.58 -3.21 13.40
N GLU A 54 -24.96 -2.51 14.35
CA GLU A 54 -24.46 -1.14 14.12
C GLU A 54 -23.04 -1.12 13.51
N THR A 55 -22.20 -2.10 13.87
CA THR A 55 -20.80 -2.15 13.41
C THR A 55 -20.66 -2.46 11.92
N ILE A 56 -21.57 -3.27 11.35
CA ILE A 56 -21.61 -3.58 9.91
C ILE A 56 -22.02 -2.34 9.10
N GLY A 57 -22.98 -1.56 9.61
CA GLY A 57 -23.40 -0.30 9.00
C GLY A 57 -22.28 0.76 8.97
N PHE A 58 -21.51 0.89 10.06
CA PHE A 58 -20.40 1.85 10.12
C PHE A 58 -19.32 1.57 9.06
N LEU A 59 -18.86 0.32 8.95
CA LEU A 59 -17.86 -0.06 7.95
C LEU A 59 -18.38 0.07 6.52
N ALA A 60 -19.65 -0.30 6.28
CA ALA A 60 -20.29 -0.09 4.99
C ALA A 60 -20.38 1.40 4.62
N ASN A 61 -20.71 2.27 5.57
CA ASN A 61 -20.77 3.71 5.36
C ASN A 61 -19.38 4.31 5.04
N ILE A 62 -18.34 3.88 5.74
CA ILE A 62 -16.95 4.27 5.41
C ILE A 62 -16.60 3.82 4.00
N TRP A 63 -16.90 2.56 3.68
CA TRP A 63 -16.62 2.01 2.36
C TRP A 63 -17.32 2.80 1.25
N GLN A 64 -18.61 3.07 1.42
CA GLN A 64 -19.39 3.85 0.47
C GLN A 64 -18.85 5.28 0.30
N SER A 65 -18.45 5.91 1.41
CA SER A 65 -17.85 7.24 1.41
C SER A 65 -16.53 7.27 0.64
N ILE A 66 -15.66 6.27 0.85
CA ILE A 66 -14.39 6.16 0.11
C ILE A 66 -14.67 5.85 -1.37
N SER A 67 -15.58 4.92 -1.66
CA SER A 67 -15.98 4.55 -3.03
C SER A 67 -16.46 5.75 -3.84
N ASN A 68 -17.26 6.63 -3.23
CA ASN A 68 -17.82 7.80 -3.88
C ASN A 68 -16.93 9.05 -3.72
N SER A 69 -15.72 8.92 -3.19
CA SER A 69 -14.83 10.04 -2.95
C SER A 69 -14.22 10.57 -4.25
N THR A 70 -13.95 11.88 -4.29
CA THR A 70 -13.36 12.53 -5.47
C THR A 70 -11.98 11.96 -5.85
N PRO A 71 -11.08 11.58 -4.93
CA PRO A 71 -9.80 10.99 -5.32
C PRO A 71 -9.96 9.65 -6.04
N VAL A 72 -10.92 8.83 -5.61
CA VAL A 72 -11.21 7.54 -6.26
C VAL A 72 -11.75 7.78 -7.67
N ALA A 73 -12.66 8.74 -7.85
CA ALA A 73 -13.19 9.09 -9.17
C ALA A 73 -12.08 9.56 -10.14
N TYR A 74 -11.13 10.39 -9.67
CA TYR A 74 -9.98 10.79 -10.49
C TYR A 74 -9.06 9.61 -10.86
N VAL A 75 -8.84 8.67 -9.94
CA VAL A 75 -8.04 7.48 -10.23
C VAL A 75 -8.77 6.56 -11.22
N GLN A 76 -10.09 6.40 -11.10
CA GLN A 76 -10.92 5.67 -12.09
C GLN A 76 -10.78 6.29 -13.48
N GLN A 77 -10.97 7.61 -13.59
CA GLN A 77 -10.85 8.30 -14.87
C GLN A 77 -9.44 8.16 -15.44
N SER A 78 -8.41 8.37 -14.62
CA SER A 78 -7.02 8.22 -15.07
C SER A 78 -6.69 6.80 -15.56
N LEU A 79 -7.28 5.77 -14.94
CA LEU A 79 -7.10 4.38 -15.39
C LEU A 79 -7.73 4.15 -16.76
N VAL A 80 -8.93 4.67 -16.99
CA VAL A 80 -9.63 4.63 -18.28
C VAL A 80 -8.85 5.43 -19.33
N ASP A 81 -8.42 6.66 -19.01
CA ASP A 81 -7.66 7.49 -19.94
C ASP A 81 -6.34 6.83 -20.36
N ILE A 82 -5.63 6.17 -19.43
CA ILE A 82 -4.40 5.43 -19.74
C ILE A 82 -4.72 4.22 -20.63
N HIS A 83 -5.81 3.49 -20.36
CA HIS A 83 -6.25 2.39 -21.20
C HIS A 83 -6.56 2.88 -22.63
N ASP A 84 -7.39 3.91 -22.75
CA ASP A 84 -7.84 4.45 -24.04
C ASP A 84 -6.70 5.08 -24.84
N PHE A 85 -5.76 5.74 -24.16
CA PHE A 85 -4.57 6.32 -24.80
C PHE A 85 -3.58 5.25 -25.28
N THR A 86 -3.39 4.18 -24.52
CA THR A 86 -2.43 3.12 -24.89
C THR A 86 -3.02 2.09 -25.86
N GLY A 87 -4.35 1.90 -25.85
CA GLY A 87 -5.03 0.85 -26.61
C GLY A 87 -4.63 -0.57 -26.20
N LEU A 88 -3.99 -0.73 -25.03
CA LEU A 88 -3.50 -2.00 -24.53
C LEU A 88 -4.58 -2.74 -23.74
N PRO A 89 -4.53 -4.09 -23.69
CA PRO A 89 -5.44 -4.86 -22.85
C PRO A 89 -5.46 -4.38 -21.39
N TRP A 90 -6.61 -4.53 -20.73
CA TRP A 90 -6.84 -4.04 -19.37
C TRP A 90 -5.79 -4.50 -18.36
N TRP A 91 -5.31 -5.75 -18.42
CA TRP A 91 -4.28 -6.23 -17.51
C TRP A 91 -2.98 -5.40 -17.60
N SER A 92 -2.55 -5.06 -18.82
CA SER A 92 -1.35 -4.27 -19.05
C SER A 92 -1.54 -2.79 -18.70
N SER A 93 -2.73 -2.24 -18.97
CA SER A 93 -3.08 -0.87 -18.58
C SER A 93 -3.10 -0.70 -17.05
N ILE A 94 -3.57 -1.71 -16.31
CA ILE A 94 -3.47 -1.78 -14.85
C ILE A 94 -1.99 -1.81 -14.41
N VAL A 95 -1.15 -2.60 -15.07
CA VAL A 95 0.29 -2.68 -14.73
C VAL A 95 0.98 -1.33 -14.94
N ILE A 96 0.79 -0.72 -16.12
CA ILE A 96 1.44 0.54 -16.50
C ILE A 96 0.98 1.69 -15.60
N SER A 97 -0.33 1.84 -15.39
CA SER A 97 -0.88 2.87 -14.51
C SER A 97 -0.37 2.73 -13.08
N THR A 98 -0.23 1.49 -12.58
CA THR A 98 0.36 1.22 -11.26
C THR A 98 1.80 1.70 -11.19
N ILE A 99 2.63 1.33 -12.17
CA ILE A 99 4.04 1.76 -12.22
C ILE A 99 4.12 3.29 -12.31
N LEU A 100 3.28 3.92 -13.13
CA LEU A 100 3.22 5.38 -13.27
C LEU A 100 2.88 6.06 -11.95
N PHE A 101 1.78 5.68 -11.30
CA PHE A 101 1.36 6.28 -10.03
C PHE A 101 2.39 6.06 -8.92
N ARG A 102 2.99 4.86 -8.85
CA ARG A 102 4.06 4.57 -7.89
C ARG A 102 5.32 5.40 -8.18
N SER A 103 5.69 5.59 -9.44
CA SER A 103 6.86 6.38 -9.83
C SER A 103 6.68 7.87 -9.54
N VAL A 104 5.50 8.41 -9.83
CA VAL A 104 5.20 9.83 -9.60
C VAL A 104 5.07 10.16 -8.11
N VAL A 105 4.40 9.29 -7.34
CA VAL A 105 4.09 9.59 -5.93
C VAL A 105 5.06 8.91 -4.96
N THR A 106 5.25 7.59 -5.09
CA THR A 106 5.94 6.80 -4.06
C THR A 106 7.45 6.93 -4.14
N LEU A 107 8.02 6.97 -5.34
CA LEU A 107 9.47 7.06 -5.53
C LEU A 107 10.09 8.32 -4.92
N PRO A 108 9.64 9.56 -5.24
CA PRO A 108 10.24 10.76 -4.66
C PRO A 108 10.05 10.83 -3.14
N LEU A 109 8.88 10.41 -2.64
CA LEU A 109 8.63 10.32 -1.20
C LEU A 109 9.59 9.35 -0.53
N THR A 110 9.89 8.20 -1.16
CA THR A 110 10.82 7.22 -0.60
C THR A 110 12.25 7.73 -0.62
N VAL A 111 12.69 8.38 -1.69
CA VAL A 111 14.00 9.04 -1.75
C VAL A 111 14.14 10.05 -0.61
N TYR A 112 13.12 10.89 -0.40
CA TYR A 112 13.08 11.86 0.69
C TYR A 112 13.10 11.20 2.08
N GLN A 113 12.36 10.10 2.28
CA GLN A 113 12.41 9.32 3.52
C GLN A 113 13.82 8.78 3.79
N HIS A 114 14.48 8.23 2.76
CA HIS A 114 15.84 7.69 2.89
C HIS A 114 16.85 8.77 3.25
N GLU A 115 16.71 9.98 2.69
CA GLU A 115 17.56 11.13 3.00
C GLU A 115 17.38 11.60 4.45
N ILE A 116 16.14 11.73 4.93
CA ILE A 116 15.88 12.07 6.35
C ILE A 116 16.44 10.99 7.27
N THR A 117 16.25 9.72 6.93
CA THR A 117 16.77 8.58 7.71
C THR A 117 18.29 8.61 7.76
N ALA A 118 18.95 8.96 6.64
CA ALA A 118 20.40 9.08 6.58
C ALA A 118 20.93 10.21 7.47
N ARG A 119 20.28 11.39 7.44
CA ARG A 119 20.62 12.53 8.31
C ARG A 119 20.44 12.20 9.78
N LEU A 120 19.31 11.55 10.12
CA LEU A 120 19.05 11.07 11.48
C LEU A 120 20.12 10.11 11.98
N GLU A 121 20.61 9.23 11.10
CA GLU A 121 21.66 8.29 11.45
C GLU A 121 22.99 8.99 11.73
N LYS A 122 23.37 9.95 10.89
CA LYS A 122 24.59 10.75 11.06
C LYS A 122 24.56 11.54 12.36
N ILE A 123 23.47 12.26 12.65
CA ILE A 123 23.28 12.99 13.91
C ILE A 123 23.34 12.04 15.11
N ALA A 124 22.72 10.86 15.02
CA ALA A 124 22.79 9.86 16.08
C ALA A 124 24.22 9.34 16.34
N LEU A 125 25.10 9.38 15.32
CA LEU A 125 26.52 8.98 15.41
C LEU A 125 27.49 10.12 15.72
N GLU A 126 27.09 11.38 15.55
CA GLU A 126 27.86 12.55 16.01
C GLU A 126 27.57 12.89 17.47
N MET A 127 26.37 12.54 17.96
CA MET A 127 25.93 12.71 19.36
C MET A 127 26.08 11.48 20.32
N PRO A 128 26.87 10.41 20.07
CA PRO A 128 26.66 9.10 20.68
C PRO A 128 27.25 8.94 22.07
N ALA A 129 28.22 9.77 22.47
CA ALA A 129 28.73 9.73 23.84
C ALA A 129 27.66 10.28 24.80
N ILE A 130 27.22 11.50 24.56
CA ILE A 130 26.27 12.22 25.41
C ILE A 130 24.92 11.51 25.51
N VAL A 131 24.42 10.89 24.43
CA VAL A 131 23.05 10.36 24.41
C VAL A 131 22.95 8.95 24.97
N ASN A 132 23.98 8.11 24.73
CA ASN A 132 24.02 6.78 25.34
C ASN A 132 24.43 6.86 26.80
N GLU A 133 25.30 7.81 27.17
CA GLU A 133 25.55 8.13 28.57
C GLU A 133 24.31 8.70 29.21
N LEU A 134 23.64 9.73 28.68
CA LEU A 134 22.42 10.24 29.32
C LEU A 134 21.28 9.22 29.37
N LYS A 135 21.14 8.30 28.40
CA LYS A 135 20.14 7.21 28.51
C LYS A 135 20.55 6.14 29.52
N LYS A 136 21.85 5.79 29.59
CA LYS A 136 22.35 4.85 30.60
C LYS A 136 22.25 5.46 31.98
N GLU A 137 22.71 6.69 32.16
CA GLU A 137 22.59 7.48 33.39
C GLU A 137 21.14 7.70 33.76
N ALA A 138 20.23 8.07 32.85
CA ALA A 138 18.81 8.19 33.19
C ALA A 138 18.18 6.85 33.60
N ASN A 139 18.56 5.74 32.96
CA ASN A 139 18.05 4.41 33.32
C ASN A 139 18.67 3.87 34.62
N LEU A 140 19.96 4.11 34.85
CA LEU A 140 20.65 3.80 36.10
C LEU A 140 20.11 4.67 37.23
N ALA A 141 19.97 5.97 37.02
CA ALA A 141 19.44 6.90 38.01
C ALA A 141 17.96 6.68 38.31
N MET A 142 17.13 6.25 37.34
CA MET A 142 15.77 5.78 37.63
C MET A 142 15.76 4.53 38.52
N LYS A 143 16.71 3.61 38.33
CA LYS A 143 16.81 2.36 39.11
C LYS A 143 17.43 2.56 40.49
N THR A 144 18.43 3.43 40.58
CA THR A 144 19.29 3.61 41.76
C THR A 144 18.80 4.77 42.64
N PHE A 145 18.24 5.84 42.05
CA PHE A 145 17.95 7.10 42.76
C PHE A 145 16.49 7.59 42.66
N LYS A 146 15.55 6.82 42.07
CA LYS A 146 14.14 7.23 41.87
C LYS A 146 14.03 8.67 41.33
N TRP A 147 14.76 8.99 40.26
CA TRP A 147 14.70 10.30 39.62
C TRP A 147 13.26 10.81 39.44
N THR A 148 13.05 12.09 39.80
CA THR A 148 11.79 12.79 39.61
C THR A 148 11.47 12.92 38.12
N GLU A 149 10.19 12.79 37.77
CA GLU A 149 9.67 12.83 36.39
C GLU A 149 10.17 14.05 35.58
N GLN A 150 10.52 15.13 36.28
CA GLN A 150 11.05 16.38 35.74
C GLN A 150 12.43 16.25 35.09
N GLN A 151 13.35 15.44 35.63
CA GLN A 151 14.71 15.30 35.09
C GLN A 151 14.72 14.48 33.78
N THR A 152 13.91 13.42 33.72
CA THR A 152 13.66 12.67 32.47
C THR A 152 12.98 13.53 31.41
N LYS A 153 12.09 14.45 31.82
CA LYS A 153 11.47 15.45 30.92
C LYS A 153 12.49 16.44 30.36
N MET A 154 13.43 16.92 31.17
CA MET A 154 14.49 17.86 30.73
C MET A 154 15.39 17.24 29.67
N LEU A 155 15.81 15.98 29.86
CA LEU A 155 16.60 15.24 28.87
C LEU A 155 15.82 15.03 27.55
N ARG A 156 14.54 14.62 27.63
CA ARG A 156 13.70 14.52 26.43
C ARG A 156 13.53 15.87 25.72
N LYS A 157 13.50 16.98 26.48
CA LYS A 157 13.39 18.34 25.94
C LYS A 157 14.66 18.74 25.19
N GLN A 158 15.84 18.51 25.75
CA GLN A 158 17.13 18.75 25.06
C GLN A 158 17.24 17.93 23.77
N TRP A 159 16.84 16.65 23.81
CA TRP A 159 16.79 15.79 22.62
C TRP A 159 15.83 16.32 21.55
N LYS A 160 14.63 16.76 21.95
CA LYS A 160 13.66 17.39 21.02
C LYS A 160 14.22 18.69 20.43
N THR A 161 14.82 19.56 21.22
CA THR A 161 15.38 20.83 20.75
C THR A 161 16.47 20.60 19.72
N LEU A 162 17.33 19.60 19.91
CA LEU A 162 18.37 19.24 18.95
C LEU A 162 17.78 18.71 17.64
N ILE A 163 16.79 17.80 17.71
CA ILE A 163 16.11 17.27 16.52
C ILE A 163 15.38 18.38 15.73
N ILE A 164 14.80 19.34 16.44
CA ILE A 164 14.11 20.49 15.84
C ILE A 164 15.14 21.42 15.18
N ARG A 165 16.28 21.69 15.84
CA ARG A 165 17.36 22.52 15.31
C ARG A 165 17.93 21.95 14.01
N GLU A 166 18.12 20.64 13.94
CA GLU A 166 18.64 19.94 12.76
C GLU A 166 17.55 19.59 11.72
N ASN A 167 16.29 20.01 11.94
CA ASN A 167 15.14 19.82 11.05
C ASN A 167 14.87 18.35 10.64
N CYS A 168 15.38 17.38 11.41
CA CYS A 168 15.39 15.96 11.10
C CYS A 168 14.32 15.19 11.90
N HIS A 169 13.12 15.74 12.03
CA HIS A 169 12.10 15.14 12.90
C HIS A 169 11.73 13.71 12.44
N PRO A 170 11.79 12.68 13.32
CA PRO A 170 11.54 11.29 12.94
C PRO A 170 10.14 11.07 12.37
N ALA A 171 9.16 11.92 12.72
CA ALA A 171 7.82 11.91 12.13
C ALA A 171 7.83 12.10 10.60
N LYS A 172 8.80 12.83 10.03
CA LYS A 172 8.92 13.01 8.58
C LYS A 172 9.27 11.69 7.86
N THR A 173 9.83 10.71 8.57
CA THR A 173 10.07 9.36 8.03
C THR A 173 8.75 8.62 7.74
N PHE A 174 7.66 8.98 8.41
CA PHE A 174 6.34 8.39 8.18
C PHE A 174 5.61 9.00 6.98
N ILE A 175 6.19 10.00 6.28
CA ILE A 175 5.57 10.66 5.12
C ILE A 175 5.23 9.67 4.00
N VAL A 176 6.07 8.64 3.80
CA VAL A 176 5.83 7.62 2.78
C VAL A 176 4.60 6.79 3.11
N LEU A 177 4.34 6.48 4.37
CA LEU A 177 3.13 5.74 4.75
C LEU A 177 1.87 6.54 4.45
N TRP A 178 1.90 7.85 4.68
CA TRP A 178 0.80 8.76 4.36
C TRP A 178 0.57 8.97 2.86
N GLY A 179 1.58 8.77 2.01
CA GLY A 179 1.38 8.76 0.56
C GLY A 179 1.02 7.38 0.02
N GLN A 180 1.69 6.34 0.49
CA GLN A 180 1.60 4.98 -0.03
C GLN A 180 0.27 4.32 0.31
N ILE A 181 -0.20 4.42 1.56
CA ILE A 181 -1.43 3.74 2.00
C ILE A 181 -2.67 4.35 1.32
N PRO A 182 -2.88 5.67 1.31
CA PRO A 182 -4.04 6.26 0.61
C PRO A 182 -4.02 5.98 -0.88
N LEU A 183 -2.87 6.12 -1.55
CA LEU A 183 -2.74 5.76 -2.96
C LEU A 183 -3.13 4.30 -3.19
N TRP A 184 -2.69 3.41 -2.31
CA TRP A 184 -3.00 1.98 -2.45
C TRP A 184 -4.49 1.68 -2.27
N ILE A 185 -5.14 2.34 -1.31
CA ILE A 185 -6.58 2.25 -1.07
C ILE A 185 -7.34 2.82 -2.26
N PHE A 186 -7.04 4.04 -2.70
CA PHE A 186 -7.78 4.70 -3.78
C PHE A 186 -7.71 3.92 -5.08
N GLN A 187 -6.55 3.37 -5.46
CA GLN A 187 -6.44 2.54 -6.64
C GLN A 187 -7.16 1.18 -6.50
N SER A 188 -7.13 0.56 -5.31
CA SER A 188 -7.89 -0.67 -5.05
C SER A 188 -9.40 -0.45 -5.18
N VAL A 189 -9.89 0.64 -4.60
CA VAL A 189 -11.31 1.00 -4.64
C VAL A 189 -11.72 1.42 -6.05
N ALA A 190 -10.89 2.19 -6.75
CA ALA A 190 -11.12 2.56 -8.15
C ALA A 190 -11.27 1.33 -9.05
N LEU A 191 -10.33 0.38 -8.98
CA LEU A 191 -10.43 -0.87 -9.75
C LEU A 191 -11.67 -1.68 -9.38
N ARG A 192 -12.00 -1.77 -8.09
CA ARG A 192 -13.22 -2.45 -7.63
C ARG A 192 -14.49 -1.76 -8.14
N ASN A 193 -14.51 -0.43 -8.21
CA ASN A 193 -15.61 0.31 -8.77
C ASN A 193 -15.75 0.07 -10.27
N LEU A 194 -14.64 0.03 -11.02
CA LEU A 194 -14.68 -0.31 -12.45
C LEU A 194 -15.23 -1.72 -12.66
N VAL A 195 -14.75 -2.72 -11.89
CA VAL A 195 -15.26 -4.10 -11.98
C VAL A 195 -16.76 -4.20 -11.62
N ASN A 196 -17.21 -3.44 -10.62
CA ASN A 196 -18.60 -3.47 -10.15
C ASN A 196 -19.52 -2.46 -10.85
N MET A 197 -19.07 -1.81 -11.93
CA MET A 197 -19.84 -0.79 -12.66
C MET A 197 -20.33 0.39 -11.79
N LEU A 198 -19.54 0.82 -10.81
CA LEU A 198 -19.87 1.91 -9.89
C LEU A 198 -19.28 3.26 -10.37
N PRO A 199 -19.95 4.40 -10.08
CA PRO A 199 -21.15 4.54 -9.24
C PRO A 199 -22.48 4.28 -9.97
N ASP A 200 -22.51 4.38 -11.30
CA ASP A 200 -23.74 4.21 -12.10
C ASP A 200 -23.60 3.04 -13.09
N PRO A 201 -24.26 1.89 -12.82
CA PRO A 201 -24.21 0.71 -13.68
C PRO A 201 -25.00 0.88 -15.00
N THR A 202 -25.84 1.91 -15.09
CA THR A 202 -26.60 2.20 -16.31
C THR A 202 -25.80 3.00 -17.34
N SER A 203 -24.65 3.53 -16.93
CA SER A 203 -23.77 4.27 -17.82
C SER A 203 -23.15 3.35 -18.87
N LEU A 204 -23.19 3.78 -20.14
CA LEU A 204 -22.60 3.04 -21.26
C LEU A 204 -21.10 2.82 -21.05
N GLN A 205 -20.39 3.81 -20.50
CA GLN A 205 -18.95 3.72 -20.24
C GLN A 205 -18.62 2.59 -19.25
N ALA A 206 -19.38 2.45 -18.16
CA ALA A 206 -19.13 1.39 -17.18
C ALA A 206 -19.34 -0.01 -17.78
N GLN A 207 -20.34 -0.16 -18.64
CA GLN A 207 -20.61 -1.43 -19.33
C GLN A 207 -19.52 -1.78 -20.35
N ILE A 208 -19.01 -0.79 -21.09
CA ILE A 208 -17.89 -0.96 -22.02
C ILE A 208 -16.65 -1.41 -21.24
N VAL A 209 -16.27 -0.67 -20.20
CA VAL A 209 -15.07 -0.98 -19.40
C VAL A 209 -15.13 -2.39 -18.83
N VAL A 210 -16.27 -2.80 -18.24
CA VAL A 210 -16.40 -4.17 -17.71
C VAL A 210 -16.33 -5.22 -18.82
N THR A 211 -16.99 -4.99 -19.95
CA THR A 211 -16.97 -5.93 -21.08
C THR A 211 -15.54 -6.10 -21.62
N GLU A 212 -14.78 -5.01 -21.71
CA GLU A 212 -13.39 -5.08 -22.10
C GLU A 212 -12.52 -5.76 -21.03
N MET A 213 -12.82 -5.61 -19.75
CA MET A 213 -12.12 -6.33 -18.67
C MET A 213 -12.44 -7.84 -18.66
N THR A 214 -13.62 -8.27 -19.12
CA THR A 214 -13.95 -9.70 -19.20
C THR A 214 -13.25 -10.41 -20.33
N ILE A 215 -12.93 -9.72 -21.42
CA ILE A 215 -12.19 -10.28 -22.58
C ILE A 215 -10.70 -9.90 -22.57
N GLY A 216 -10.31 -8.88 -21.82
CA GLY A 216 -8.97 -8.27 -21.80
C GLY A 216 -8.03 -8.86 -20.76
N GLY A 217 -8.20 -10.13 -20.39
CA GLY A 217 -7.32 -10.87 -19.50
C GLY A 217 -5.98 -11.30 -20.13
N PHE A 218 -5.23 -12.15 -19.43
CA PHE A 218 -3.94 -12.68 -19.88
C PHE A 218 -3.66 -14.08 -19.32
N GLY A 219 -2.93 -14.90 -20.10
CA GLY A 219 -2.45 -16.21 -19.65
C GLY A 219 -3.56 -17.11 -19.12
N TRP A 220 -3.51 -17.43 -17.83
CA TRP A 220 -4.49 -18.28 -17.13
C TRP A 220 -5.69 -17.51 -16.56
N ILE A 221 -5.74 -16.18 -16.73
CA ILE A 221 -6.84 -15.31 -16.27
C ILE A 221 -7.51 -14.69 -17.50
N PRO A 222 -8.52 -15.32 -18.10
CA PRO A 222 -9.22 -14.77 -19.25
C PRO A 222 -10.11 -13.58 -18.85
N ASN A 223 -10.77 -13.65 -17.69
CA ASN A 223 -11.68 -12.63 -17.18
C ASN A 223 -11.08 -11.95 -15.94
N LEU A 224 -10.83 -10.63 -16.02
CA LEU A 224 -10.25 -9.86 -14.90
C LEU A 224 -11.27 -9.51 -13.79
N THR A 225 -12.56 -9.66 -14.06
CA THR A 225 -13.64 -9.35 -13.10
C THR A 225 -13.92 -10.51 -12.13
N GLU A 226 -13.51 -11.72 -12.49
CA GLU A 226 -13.60 -12.91 -11.66
C GLU A 226 -12.37 -13.10 -10.77
N VAL A 227 -12.49 -13.93 -9.74
CA VAL A 227 -11.38 -14.30 -8.85
C VAL A 227 -10.37 -15.20 -9.57
N ASP A 228 -9.10 -15.14 -9.18
CA ASP A 228 -8.07 -16.01 -9.77
C ASP A 228 -8.23 -17.46 -9.27
N SER A 229 -8.85 -18.29 -10.12
CA SER A 229 -9.09 -19.71 -9.83
C SER A 229 -7.81 -20.56 -9.78
N SER A 230 -6.70 -20.07 -10.34
CA SER A 230 -5.40 -20.76 -10.29
C SER A 230 -4.65 -20.52 -8.98
N TYR A 231 -5.05 -19.49 -8.22
CA TYR A 231 -4.36 -18.99 -7.03
C TYR A 231 -2.90 -18.56 -7.25
N ILE A 232 -2.44 -18.46 -8.50
CA ILE A 232 -1.05 -18.08 -8.82
C ILE A 232 -0.78 -16.64 -8.38
N LEU A 233 -1.67 -15.68 -8.68
CA LEU A 233 -1.47 -14.28 -8.29
C LEU A 233 -1.56 -14.06 -6.78
N PRO A 234 -2.56 -14.59 -6.05
CA PRO A 234 -2.62 -14.50 -4.59
C PRO A 234 -1.37 -15.06 -3.88
N VAL A 235 -0.88 -16.24 -4.32
CA VAL A 235 0.32 -16.85 -3.73
C VAL A 235 1.57 -16.02 -4.06
N THR A 236 1.69 -15.56 -5.31
CA THR A 236 2.79 -14.69 -5.75
C THR A 236 2.83 -13.39 -4.95
N LEU A 237 1.68 -12.78 -4.69
CA LEU A 237 1.56 -11.59 -3.83
C LEU A 237 2.13 -11.85 -2.43
N GLY A 238 1.74 -12.97 -1.81
CA GLY A 238 2.23 -13.37 -0.49
C GLY A 238 3.74 -13.56 -0.47
N ILE A 239 4.29 -14.24 -1.47
CA ILE A 239 5.74 -14.50 -1.62
C ILE A 239 6.50 -13.19 -1.78
N ILE A 240 6.06 -12.28 -2.66
CA ILE A 240 6.75 -11.00 -2.89
C ILE A 240 6.70 -10.14 -1.63
N ASN A 241 5.55 -10.03 -0.97
CA ASN A 241 5.42 -9.26 0.26
C ASN A 241 6.32 -9.80 1.38
N LEU A 242 6.39 -11.13 1.52
CA LEU A 242 7.31 -11.77 2.45
C LEU A 242 8.77 -11.47 2.07
N ALA A 243 9.13 -11.55 0.78
CA ALA A 243 10.45 -11.21 0.29
C ALA A 243 10.85 -9.77 0.62
N ILE A 244 9.94 -8.78 0.45
CA ILE A 244 10.17 -7.39 0.84
C ILE A 244 10.55 -7.30 2.33
N ILE A 245 9.79 -7.96 3.19
CA ILE A 245 10.02 -7.94 4.64
C ILE A 245 11.35 -8.60 5.00
N GLU A 246 11.68 -9.73 4.37
CA GLU A 246 12.91 -10.46 4.63
C GLU A 246 14.15 -9.70 4.14
N VAL A 247 14.09 -9.11 2.95
CA VAL A 247 15.15 -8.24 2.43
C VAL A 247 15.38 -7.06 3.39
N GLN A 248 14.31 -6.38 3.82
CA GLN A 248 14.39 -5.29 4.81
C GLN A 248 14.90 -5.75 6.18
N SER A 249 14.66 -7.00 6.57
CA SER A 249 15.18 -7.58 7.81
C SER A 249 16.68 -7.86 7.71
N MET A 250 17.13 -8.40 6.57
CA MET A 250 18.52 -8.85 6.36
C MET A 250 19.51 -7.71 6.10
N ILE A 251 19.07 -6.61 5.48
CA ILE A 251 19.92 -5.44 5.22
C ILE A 251 20.30 -4.70 6.52
N ARG A 252 19.55 -4.89 7.60
CA ARG A 252 19.82 -4.21 8.88
C ARG A 252 21.18 -4.64 9.45
N THR A 253 22.05 -3.65 9.65
CA THR A 253 23.37 -3.82 10.26
C THR A 253 23.30 -3.81 11.79
N ARG A 254 22.30 -3.12 12.37
CA ARG A 254 22.10 -3.03 13.82
C ARG A 254 21.18 -4.15 14.32
N PRO A 255 21.43 -4.70 15.53
CA PRO A 255 20.54 -5.72 16.10
C PRO A 255 19.14 -5.14 16.31
N PRO A 256 18.07 -5.83 15.88
CA PRO A 256 16.72 -5.31 15.98
C PRO A 256 16.26 -5.28 17.44
N THR A 257 15.53 -4.22 17.80
CA THR A 257 14.90 -4.10 19.12
C THR A 257 13.76 -5.12 19.28
N ARG A 258 13.32 -5.40 20.53
CA ARG A 258 12.19 -6.31 20.78
C ARG A 258 10.93 -5.87 20.02
N PHE A 259 10.65 -4.57 20.03
CA PHE A 259 9.54 -3.98 19.28
C PHE A 259 9.69 -4.19 17.78
N GLN A 260 10.87 -3.96 17.21
CA GLN A 260 11.10 -4.20 15.78
C GLN A 260 10.92 -5.67 15.40
N LYS A 261 11.42 -6.62 16.21
CA LYS A 261 11.21 -8.06 15.98
C LYS A 261 9.72 -8.41 15.99
N PHE A 262 8.98 -7.89 16.98
CA PHE A 262 7.54 -8.08 17.08
C PHE A 262 6.80 -7.55 15.85
N VAL A 263 7.10 -6.30 15.45
CA VAL A 263 6.52 -5.67 14.25
C VAL A 263 6.87 -6.45 12.97
N THR A 264 8.11 -6.89 12.80
CA THR A 264 8.51 -7.72 11.65
C THR A 264 7.72 -9.03 11.61
N ASN A 265 7.51 -9.70 12.75
CA ASN A 265 6.71 -10.92 12.81
C ASN A 265 5.23 -10.67 12.51
N ILE A 266 4.66 -9.54 12.94
CA ILE A 266 3.31 -9.12 12.54
C ILE A 266 3.22 -8.98 11.03
N PHE A 267 4.14 -8.25 10.39
CA PHE A 267 4.11 -8.05 8.95
C PHE A 267 4.29 -9.35 8.15
N ARG A 268 5.07 -10.30 8.67
CA ARG A 268 5.16 -11.66 8.10
C ARG A 268 3.81 -12.37 8.16
N GLY A 269 3.15 -12.34 9.31
CA GLY A 269 1.80 -12.88 9.48
C GLY A 269 0.78 -12.20 8.56
N LEU A 270 0.84 -10.87 8.44
CA LEU A 270 -0.01 -10.10 7.55
C LEU A 270 0.21 -10.48 6.07
N SER A 271 1.45 -10.74 5.66
CA SER A 271 1.75 -11.17 4.28
C SER A 271 1.14 -12.54 3.96
N LEU A 272 1.12 -13.45 4.93
CA LEU A 272 0.44 -14.74 4.80
C LEU A 272 -1.08 -14.58 4.78
N LEU A 273 -1.63 -13.70 5.64
CA LEU A 273 -3.07 -13.39 5.68
C LEU A 273 -3.57 -12.71 4.40
N MET A 274 -2.72 -11.96 3.71
CA MET A 274 -3.08 -11.32 2.43
C MET A 274 -3.37 -12.34 1.32
N VAL A 275 -2.85 -13.57 1.40
CA VAL A 275 -3.10 -14.60 0.39
C VAL A 275 -4.58 -15.01 0.32
N PRO A 276 -5.24 -15.50 1.40
CA PRO A 276 -6.66 -15.84 1.34
C PRO A 276 -7.56 -14.62 1.07
N ILE A 277 -7.14 -13.42 1.49
CA ILE A 277 -7.86 -12.19 1.14
C ILE A 277 -7.79 -11.96 -0.37
N ALA A 278 -6.61 -12.08 -0.99
CA ALA A 278 -6.46 -11.95 -2.43
C ALA A 278 -7.23 -13.02 -3.22
N CYS A 279 -7.46 -14.22 -2.66
CA CYS A 279 -8.30 -15.24 -3.29
C CYS A 279 -9.78 -14.87 -3.38
N THR A 280 -10.25 -13.87 -2.61
CA THR A 280 -11.67 -13.48 -2.55
C THR A 280 -11.99 -12.19 -3.33
N VAL A 281 -10.99 -11.58 -3.97
CA VAL A 281 -11.15 -10.33 -4.71
C VAL A 281 -11.01 -10.57 -6.23
N PRO A 282 -11.63 -9.72 -7.08
CA PRO A 282 -11.45 -9.79 -8.52
C PRO A 282 -9.99 -9.78 -8.96
N SER A 283 -9.67 -10.52 -10.02
CA SER A 283 -8.31 -10.68 -10.53
C SER A 283 -7.67 -9.34 -10.89
N ALA A 284 -8.42 -8.37 -11.40
CA ALA A 284 -7.97 -7.00 -11.64
C ALA A 284 -7.27 -6.37 -10.42
N LEU A 285 -7.82 -6.56 -9.21
CA LEU A 285 -7.21 -6.07 -7.97
C LEU A 285 -5.94 -6.85 -7.64
N THR A 286 -5.94 -8.18 -7.84
CA THR A 286 -4.75 -8.99 -7.55
C THR A 286 -3.60 -8.69 -8.49
N VAL A 287 -3.86 -8.42 -9.78
CA VAL A 287 -2.87 -7.96 -10.76
C VAL A 287 -2.25 -6.65 -10.30
N TYR A 288 -3.09 -5.70 -9.88
CA TYR A 288 -2.64 -4.44 -9.29
C TYR A 288 -1.78 -4.66 -8.04
N TRP A 289 -2.25 -5.46 -7.08
CA TRP A 289 -1.52 -5.72 -5.83
C TRP A 289 -0.17 -6.39 -6.08
N VAL A 290 -0.12 -7.41 -6.93
CA VAL A 290 1.13 -8.09 -7.32
C VAL A 290 2.08 -7.09 -7.99
N THR A 291 1.59 -6.30 -8.94
CA THR A 291 2.41 -5.28 -9.63
C THR A 291 2.96 -4.25 -8.67
N SER A 292 2.12 -3.72 -7.76
CA SER A 292 2.52 -2.75 -6.75
C SER A 292 3.56 -3.34 -5.79
N SER A 293 3.43 -4.61 -5.40
CA SER A 293 4.41 -5.31 -4.56
C SER A 293 5.72 -5.57 -5.31
N CYS A 294 5.68 -5.99 -6.58
CA CYS A 294 6.86 -6.10 -7.44
C CYS A 294 7.60 -4.76 -7.53
N TYR A 295 6.88 -3.66 -7.78
CA TYR A 295 7.45 -2.32 -7.80
C TYR A 295 8.11 -1.99 -6.45
N GLY A 296 7.44 -2.26 -5.33
CA GLY A 296 7.98 -2.04 -3.98
C GLY A 296 9.27 -2.83 -3.71
N LEU A 297 9.33 -4.09 -4.16
CA LEU A 297 10.53 -4.92 -4.06
C LEU A 297 11.66 -4.35 -4.92
N THR A 298 11.38 -4.01 -6.18
CA THR A 298 12.35 -3.39 -7.09
C THR A 298 12.87 -2.07 -6.54
N GLN A 299 11.98 -1.20 -6.04
CA GLN A 299 12.35 0.07 -5.41
C GLN A 299 13.26 -0.13 -4.20
N ASN A 300 12.96 -1.12 -3.36
CA ASN A 300 13.78 -1.47 -2.20
C ASN A 300 15.18 -1.96 -2.62
N LEU A 301 15.24 -2.87 -3.60
CA LEU A 301 16.50 -3.37 -4.14
C LEU A 301 17.31 -2.25 -4.84
N LEU A 302 16.65 -1.32 -5.50
CA LEU A 302 17.29 -0.18 -6.16
C LEU A 302 17.86 0.80 -5.14
N LEU A 303 17.10 1.19 -4.12
CA LEU A 303 17.57 2.10 -3.04
C LEU A 303 18.56 1.47 -2.05
N MET A 304 18.79 0.16 -2.20
CA MET A 304 19.88 -0.55 -1.53
C MET A 304 21.23 -0.32 -2.23
N SER A 305 21.25 -0.09 -3.56
CA SER A 305 22.49 0.15 -4.31
C SER A 305 23.15 1.47 -3.91
N PRO A 306 24.45 1.50 -3.53
CA PRO A 306 25.17 2.74 -3.25
C PRO A 306 25.15 3.68 -4.46
N THR A 307 25.32 3.16 -5.68
CA THR A 307 25.31 3.94 -6.92
C THR A 307 23.97 4.63 -7.13
N ALA A 308 22.86 3.91 -6.96
CA ALA A 308 21.52 4.50 -7.07
C ALA A 308 21.31 5.56 -5.98
N ARG A 309 21.73 5.28 -4.73
CA ARG A 309 21.66 6.26 -3.63
C ARG A 309 22.43 7.54 -3.95
N ARG A 310 23.60 7.45 -4.62
CA ARG A 310 24.35 8.64 -5.07
C ARG A 310 23.69 9.35 -6.24
N ALA A 311 23.12 8.62 -7.19
CA ALA A 311 22.32 9.21 -8.27
C ALA A 311 21.15 10.06 -7.72
N PHE A 312 20.49 9.58 -6.65
CA PHE A 312 19.43 10.32 -5.95
C PHE A 312 19.94 11.31 -4.89
N ARG A 313 21.25 11.57 -4.81
CA ARG A 313 21.88 12.51 -3.85
C ARG A 313 21.57 12.21 -2.38
N ILE A 314 21.38 10.94 -2.04
CA ILE A 314 21.18 10.50 -0.65
C ILE A 314 22.52 10.58 0.09
N THR A 315 22.51 11.13 1.30
CA THR A 315 23.67 11.30 2.16
C THR A 315 24.29 9.94 2.53
N LYS A 316 25.63 9.84 2.47
CA LYS A 316 26.36 8.63 2.87
C LYS A 316 26.30 8.47 4.38
N THR A 317 25.94 7.27 4.85
CA THR A 317 25.96 6.95 6.29
C THR A 317 26.97 5.87 6.64
N PRO A 318 27.48 5.84 7.88
CA PRO A 318 28.41 4.79 8.33
C PRO A 318 27.80 3.39 8.38
N SER A 319 26.47 3.26 8.47
CA SER A 319 25.79 1.95 8.40
C SER A 319 25.52 1.49 6.96
N GLU A 320 25.87 2.28 5.94
CA GLU A 320 25.70 1.89 4.54
C GLU A 320 26.69 0.77 4.18
N LEU A 321 26.17 -0.33 3.61
CA LEU A 321 27.00 -1.43 3.15
C LEU A 321 27.59 -1.10 1.77
N GLU A 322 28.90 -1.34 1.61
CA GLU A 322 29.60 -1.16 0.34
C GLU A 322 29.13 -2.17 -0.72
N ASN A 323 28.93 -3.42 -0.32
CA ASN A 323 28.48 -4.52 -1.18
C ASN A 323 27.17 -5.13 -0.66
N PRO A 324 26.03 -4.43 -0.76
CA PRO A 324 24.81 -4.81 -0.06
C PRO A 324 24.17 -6.09 -0.63
N TYR A 325 24.25 -6.31 -1.95
CA TYR A 325 23.74 -7.54 -2.58
C TYR A 325 24.55 -8.78 -2.16
N LYS A 326 25.89 -8.65 -2.01
CA LYS A 326 26.74 -9.73 -1.50
C LYS A 326 26.40 -10.06 -0.05
N HIS A 327 26.20 -9.03 0.79
CA HIS A 327 25.77 -9.24 2.17
C HIS A 327 24.38 -9.89 2.25
N LEU A 328 23.43 -9.45 1.42
CA LEU A 328 22.10 -10.06 1.33
C LEU A 328 22.20 -11.56 0.97
N TRP A 329 22.97 -11.89 -0.07
CA TRP A 329 23.21 -13.26 -0.49
C TRP A 329 23.82 -14.13 0.62
N LEU A 330 24.82 -13.61 1.34
CA LEU A 330 25.42 -14.31 2.47
C LEU A 330 24.42 -14.58 3.60
N ARG A 331 23.55 -13.60 3.91
CA ARG A 331 22.49 -13.75 4.92
C ARG A 331 21.43 -14.76 4.49
N VAL A 332 21.06 -14.78 3.21
CA VAL A 332 20.16 -15.80 2.64
C VAL A 332 20.79 -17.18 2.82
N LYS A 333 22.05 -17.36 2.39
CA LYS A 333 22.81 -18.62 2.53
C LYS A 333 22.89 -19.11 3.98
N GLN A 334 23.09 -18.19 4.93
CA GLN A 334 23.14 -18.50 6.35
C GLN A 334 21.78 -19.00 6.89
N ARG A 335 20.66 -18.44 6.41
CA ARG A 335 19.31 -18.84 6.84
C ARG A 335 18.81 -20.11 6.17
N THR A 336 19.25 -20.39 4.94
CA THR A 336 18.90 -21.62 4.21
C THR A 336 19.75 -22.82 4.63
N GLY A 337 20.66 -22.68 5.60
CA GLY A 337 21.43 -23.78 6.17
C GLY A 337 22.55 -24.31 5.27
N TYR A 338 22.98 -23.54 4.26
CA TYR A 338 24.05 -23.98 3.36
C TYR A 338 25.41 -23.85 4.06
N GLU A 339 26.04 -24.99 4.40
CA GLU A 339 27.16 -25.14 5.35
C GLU A 339 28.43 -24.30 5.08
N GLY A 340 28.62 -23.77 3.87
CA GLY A 340 29.77 -22.93 3.52
C GLY A 340 29.72 -21.47 3.99
N ALA A 341 28.80 -21.06 4.88
CA ALA A 341 28.61 -19.67 5.30
C ALA A 341 29.37 -19.26 6.59
N THR A 342 29.78 -20.24 7.40
CA THR A 342 30.38 -19.99 8.73
C THR A 342 31.78 -19.36 8.62
N LEU A 343 32.54 -19.69 7.58
CA LEU A 343 33.90 -19.18 7.34
C LEU A 343 33.94 -17.70 6.91
N ILE A 344 32.91 -17.19 6.22
CA ILE A 344 32.90 -15.80 5.67
C ILE A 344 32.39 -14.78 6.71
N SER A 345 31.64 -15.25 7.73
CA SER A 345 31.13 -14.42 8.83
C SER A 345 32.27 -13.83 9.68
N GLN A 346 33.39 -14.55 9.80
CA GLN A 346 34.58 -14.07 10.52
C GLN A 346 35.29 -12.96 9.73
N THR A 347 35.41 -13.10 8.41
CA THR A 347 36.01 -12.09 7.52
C THR A 347 35.18 -10.81 7.48
N THR A 348 33.85 -10.89 7.47
CA THR A 348 32.99 -9.70 7.45
C THR A 348 33.01 -8.95 8.78
N LYS A 349 33.12 -9.67 9.91
CA LYS A 349 33.32 -9.07 11.24
C LYS A 349 34.69 -8.41 11.37
N SER A 350 35.73 -8.92 10.71
CA SER A 350 37.04 -8.27 10.69
C SER A 350 37.03 -6.99 9.85
N THR A 351 36.43 -6.98 8.65
CA THR A 351 36.35 -5.76 7.82
C THR A 351 35.53 -4.64 8.48
N VAL A 352 34.43 -4.99 9.17
CA VAL A 352 33.63 -4.00 9.93
C VAL A 352 34.38 -3.47 11.15
N LYS A 353 35.26 -4.27 11.78
CA LYS A 353 36.16 -3.80 12.85
C LYS A 353 37.28 -2.92 12.30
N GLU A 354 37.83 -3.25 11.14
CA GLU A 354 38.89 -2.50 10.46
C GLU A 354 38.41 -1.12 10.04
N ASN A 355 37.28 -1.05 9.32
CA ASN A 355 36.67 0.23 8.91
C ASN A 355 36.26 1.10 10.11
N LYS A 356 35.94 0.49 11.25
CA LYS A 356 35.66 1.22 12.49
C LYS A 356 36.92 1.76 13.16
N MET A 357 38.03 1.01 13.15
CA MET A 357 39.32 1.46 13.67
C MET A 357 39.95 2.55 12.80
N GLU A 358 39.79 2.46 11.48
CA GLU A 358 40.32 3.44 10.53
C GLU A 358 39.55 4.77 10.60
N GLY A 359 38.22 4.71 10.77
CA GLY A 359 37.39 5.89 11.05
C GLY A 359 37.67 6.56 12.40
N ASP A 360 38.06 5.78 13.43
CA ASP A 360 38.47 6.32 14.73
C ASP A 360 39.90 6.91 14.70
N LYS A 361 40.77 6.47 13.77
CA LYS A 361 42.11 7.04 13.55
C LYS A 361 42.06 8.41 12.87
N CYS A 362 41.28 8.56 11.80
CA CYS A 362 41.06 9.84 11.11
C CYS A 362 40.36 10.91 11.96
N ARG A 363 39.85 10.57 13.16
CA ARG A 363 39.19 11.50 14.08
C ARG A 363 40.14 12.03 15.18
N LYS A 364 41.37 11.49 15.26
CA LYS A 364 42.37 11.83 16.28
C LYS A 364 43.58 12.58 15.74
N GLU A 365 43.65 12.78 14.43
CA GLU A 365 44.50 13.75 13.75
C GLU A 365 43.64 14.95 13.34
#